data_AF-A0A946WG06-F1
#
_entry.id   AF-A0A946WG06-F1
#
_cell.length_a   1.000
_cell.length_b   1.000
_cell.length_c   1.000
_cell.angle_alpha   90.00
_cell.angle_beta   90.00
_cell.angle_gamma   90.00
#
_symmetry.space_group_name_H-M   'P 1'
#
loop_
_entity.id
_entity.type
_entity.pdbx_description
1 polymer ?
#
loop_
_entity_poly.entity_id
_entity_poly.type
_entity_poly.pdbx_seq_one_letter_code
_entity_poly.pdbx_strand_id
1 'polypeptide(L)' 'MKDLDWRIRLLGGIGMVIGAGFSAFYAFELKNQGLDFNQFVMLSLLAIWGGSDWILKGVSKKYTK' A
#
# COMPACT_ATOMS: atom_id res chain seq x y z
N MET A 1 14.69 -1.80 21.50
CA MET A 1 13.61 -1.90 20.49
C MET A 1 14.06 -2.93 19.48
N LYS A 2 13.38 -4.08 19.35
CA LYS A 2 13.78 -5.13 18.40
C LYS A 2 13.72 -4.55 17.00
N ASP A 3 14.86 -4.53 16.30
CA ASP A 3 14.93 -4.12 14.91
C ASP A 3 13.94 -4.96 14.11
N LEU A 4 12.78 -4.37 13.77
CA LEU A 4 11.86 -5.01 12.84
C LEU A 4 12.66 -5.26 11.56
N ASP A 5 12.74 -6.51 11.16
CA ASP A 5 13.51 -6.92 9.99
C ASP A 5 13.06 -6.10 8.80
N TRP A 6 14.04 -5.53 8.08
CA TRP A 6 13.80 -4.73 6.88
C TRP A 6 12.97 -5.51 5.84
N ARG A 7 13.06 -6.86 5.87
CA ARG A 7 12.23 -7.79 5.09
C ARG A 7 10.75 -7.72 5.43
N ILE A 8 10.38 -7.61 6.71
CA ILE A 8 8.99 -7.53 7.16
C ILE A 8 8.37 -6.20 6.73
N ARG A 9 9.13 -5.10 6.82
CA ARG A 9 8.70 -3.79 6.31
C ARG A 9 8.47 -3.81 4.80
N LEU A 10 9.38 -4.46 4.04
CA LEU A 10 9.22 -4.62 2.61
C LEU A 10 8.03 -5.51 2.24
N LEU A 11 7.89 -6.68 2.88
CA LEU A 11 6.76 -7.58 2.64
C LEU A 11 5.43 -6.91 2.96
N GLY A 12 5.37 -6.17 4.07
CA GLY A 12 4.18 -5.41 4.44
C GLY A 12 3.87 -4.28 3.44
N GLY A 13 4.89 -3.53 2.99
CA GLY A 13 4.71 -2.46 2.03
C GLY A 13 4.27 -2.98 0.66
N ILE A 14 4.86 -4.09 0.19
CA ILE A 14 4.44 -4.79 -1.04
C ILE A 14 2.99 -5.27 -0.90
N GLY A 15 2.63 -5.87 0.25
CA GLY A 15 1.26 -6.29 0.53
C GLY A 15 0.25 -5.14 0.48
N MET A 16 0.60 -3.98 1.05
CA MET A 16 -0.23 -2.77 0.98
C MET A 16 -0.39 -2.26 -0.45
N VAL A 17 0.68 -2.24 -1.26
CA VAL A 17 0.61 -1.81 -2.66
C VAL A 17 -0.26 -2.75 -3.50
N ILE A 18 -0.16 -4.06 -3.27
CA ILE A 18 -1.03 -5.06 -3.92
C ILE A 18 -2.50 -4.81 -3.53
N GLY A 19 -2.77 -4.62 -2.23
CA GLY A 19 -4.12 -4.30 -1.73
C GLY A 19 -4.68 -3.01 -2.33
N ALA A 20 -3.83 -1.99 -2.51
CA ALA A 20 -4.16 -0.77 -3.23
C ALA A 20 -4.62 -1.05 -4.67
N GLY A 21 -3.88 -1.89 -5.40
CA GLY A 21 -4.25 -2.31 -6.76
C GLY A 21 -5.62 -2.98 -6.81
N PHE A 22 -5.92 -3.88 -5.87
CA PHE A 22 -7.25 -4.51 -5.76
C PHE A 22 -8.35 -3.49 -5.48
N SER A 23 -8.14 -2.57 -4.53
CA SER A 23 -9.13 -1.52 -4.22
C SER A 23 -9.36 -0.55 -5.39
N ALA A 24 -8.33 -0.24 -6.16
CA ALA A 24 -8.44 0.57 -7.36
C ALA A 24 -9.22 -0.16 -8.47
N PHE A 25 -8.95 -1.45 -8.67
CA PHE A 25 -9.72 -2.28 -9.60
C PHE A 25 -11.21 -2.34 -9.20
N TYR A 26 -11.49 -2.55 -7.93
CA TYR A 26 -12.86 -2.57 -7.40
C TYR A 26 -13.55 -1.21 -7.53
N ALA A 27 -12.81 -0.11 -7.33
CA ALA A 27 -13.32 1.24 -7.55
C ALA A 27 -13.69 1.50 -9.02
N PHE A 28 -12.92 0.97 -9.97
CA PHE A 28 -13.24 1.04 -11.40
C PHE A 28 -14.52 0.28 -11.75
N GLU A 29 -14.72 -0.89 -11.16
CA GLU A 29 -15.93 -1.68 -11.35
C GLU A 29 -17.17 -0.96 -10.77
N LEU A 30 -17.06 -0.42 -9.55
CA LEU A 30 -18.12 0.39 -8.92
C LEU A 30 -18.45 1.64 -9.74
N LYS A 31 -17.43 2.31 -10.30
CA LYS A 31 -17.62 3.45 -11.20
C LYS A 31 -18.42 3.05 -12.45
N ASN A 32 -18.15 1.88 -13.03
CA ASN A 32 -18.92 1.39 -14.19
C ASN A 32 -20.36 1.04 -13.84
N GLN A 33 -20.62 0.64 -12.60
CA GLN A 33 -21.97 0.36 -12.08
C GLN A 33 -22.71 1.61 -11.58
N GLY A 34 -22.09 2.80 -11.64
CA GLY A 34 -22.68 4.05 -11.15
C GLY A 34 -22.84 4.12 -9.64
N LEU A 35 -22.14 3.26 -8.90
CA LEU A 35 -22.15 3.18 -7.44
C LEU A 35 -21.05 4.05 -6.83
N ASP A 36 -21.17 4.34 -5.54
CA ASP A 36 -20.21 5.19 -4.84
C ASP A 36 -18.85 4.46 -4.69
N PHE A 37 -17.85 4.96 -5.41
CA PHE A 37 -16.50 4.39 -5.48
C PHE A 37 -15.48 5.20 -4.65
N ASN A 38 -15.90 6.33 -4.09
CA ASN A 38 -14.99 7.33 -3.52
C ASN A 38 -14.20 6.79 -2.32
N GLN A 39 -14.86 5.94 -1.51
CA GLN A 39 -14.24 5.26 -0.37
C GLN A 39 -13.13 4.30 -0.81
N PHE A 40 -13.31 3.57 -1.92
CA PHE A 40 -12.32 2.63 -2.43
C PHE A 40 -11.13 3.32 -3.08
N VAL A 41 -11.37 4.45 -3.75
CA VAL A 41 -10.30 5.31 -4.27
C VAL A 41 -9.46 5.86 -3.13
N MET A 42 -10.08 6.37 -2.05
CA MET A 42 -9.31 6.84 -0.89
C MET A 42 -8.55 5.71 -0.18
N LEU A 43 -9.14 4.52 -0.06
CA LEU A 43 -8.45 3.33 0.43
C LEU A 43 -7.22 2.98 -0.41
N SER A 44 -7.33 3.04 -1.74
CA SER A 44 -6.21 2.80 -2.64
C SER A 44 -5.09 3.83 -2.48
N LEU A 45 -5.43 5.11 -2.34
CA LEU A 45 -4.46 6.20 -2.13
C LEU A 45 -3.70 6.04 -0.81
N LEU A 46 -4.42 5.76 0.28
CA LEU A 46 -3.82 5.54 1.60
C LEU A 46 -2.92 4.30 1.62
N ALA A 47 -3.33 3.22 0.96
CA ALA A 47 -2.54 2.00 0.86
C ALA A 47 -1.29 2.17 -0.02
N ILE A 48 -1.35 2.95 -1.12
CA ILE A 48 -0.18 3.32 -1.92
C ILE A 48 0.78 4.16 -1.10
N TRP A 49 0.26 5.17 -0.39
CA TRP A 49 1.09 6.06 0.43
C TRP A 49 1.76 5.32 1.58
N GLY A 50 0.99 4.56 2.37
CA GLY A 50 1.51 3.76 3.48
C GLY A 50 2.45 2.63 3.02
N GLY A 51 2.12 1.97 1.91
CA GLY A 51 2.98 0.95 1.31
C GLY A 51 4.31 1.52 0.82
N SER A 52 4.29 2.69 0.17
CA SER A 52 5.49 3.38 -0.30
C SER A 52 6.37 3.85 0.87
N ASP A 53 5.79 4.41 1.93
CA ASP A 53 6.53 4.81 3.14
C ASP A 53 7.20 3.59 3.82
N TRP A 54 6.51 2.46 3.91
CA TRP A 54 7.08 1.23 4.47
C TRP A 54 8.19 0.64 3.61
N ILE A 55 8.05 0.67 2.27
CA ILE A 55 9.10 0.26 1.34
C ILE A 55 10.33 1.17 1.51
N LEU A 56 10.15 2.49 1.51
CA LEU A 56 11.23 3.47 1.67
C LEU A 56 11.96 3.29 3.01
N LYS A 57 11.23 3.08 4.11
CA LYS A 57 11.81 2.79 5.43
C LYS A 57 12.50 1.44 5.50
N GLY A 58 12.05 0.45 4.73
CA GLY A 58 12.71 -0.85 4.59
C GLY A 58 14.04 -0.74 3.81
N VAL A 59 14.02 0.01 2.70
CA VAL A 59 15.19 0.24 1.85
C VAL A 59 16.22 1.13 2.54
N SER A 60 15.82 2.26 3.11
CA SER A 60 16.71 3.16 3.85
C SER A 60 17.46 2.43 4.98
N LYS A 61 16.76 1.58 5.74
CA LYS A 61 17.38 0.79 6.82
C LYS A 61 18.38 -0.26 6.32
N LYS A 62 18.26 -0.71 5.06
CA LYS A 62 19.24 -1.60 4.40
C LYS A 62 20.48 -0.84 3.95
N TYR A 63 20.33 0.41 3.50
CA TYR A 63 21.43 1.24 2.97
C TYR A 63 22.20 2.03 4.05
N THR A 64 21.68 2.12 5.28
CA THR A 64 22.39 2.73 6.43
C THR A 64 23.19 1.71 7.27
N LYS A 65 23.26 0.45 6.84
CA LYS A 65 24.18 -0.57 7.37
C LYS A 65 25.40 -0.69 6.47
#